data_AF-A0A1T4R7Z1-F1
#
_entry.id   AF-A0A1T4R7Z1-F1
#
_cell.length_a   1.000
_cell.length_b   1.000
_cell.length_c   1.000
_cell.angle_alpha   90.00
_cell.angle_beta   90.00
_cell.angle_gamma   90.00
#
_symmetry.space_group_name_H-M   'P 1'
#
loop_
_entity.id
_entity.type
_entity.pdbx_description
1 polymer ?
#
loop_
_entity_poly.entity_id
_entity_poly.type
_entity_poly.pdbx_seq_one_letter_code
_entity_poly.pdbx_strand_id
1 'polypeptide(L)'
;MRLFLNRWLLALCVLQLCSGCMLFNRHHSDADAPVPSLERQFATALQFLRQGNEQGARELLEQVVVAPGLAGVTDDALFRLALLKLRDGGEKGGQEGYSLLARLAKEYPDSIWTHQSAALTRYLSSTQKLFEKQRETRTVRELNLYLSRENKELRLNIEKLKKLDLELDLKNRR
;
A
#
# COMPACT_ATOMS: atom_id res chain seq x y z
N MET A 1 -11.05 2.00 76.53
CA MET A 1 -10.42 2.98 75.62
C MET A 1 -9.30 2.39 74.72
N ARG A 2 -9.42 1.16 74.19
CA ARG A 2 -8.40 0.59 73.25
C ARG A 2 -8.95 0.12 71.90
N LEU A 3 -10.26 0.12 71.70
CA LEU A 3 -10.90 -0.32 70.44
C LEU A 3 -11.11 0.81 69.41
N PHE A 4 -11.07 2.08 69.83
CA PHE A 4 -11.21 3.21 68.91
C PHE A 4 -9.93 3.54 68.14
N LEU A 5 -8.74 3.25 68.70
CA LEU A 5 -7.47 3.54 68.04
C LEU A 5 -7.22 2.67 66.79
N ASN A 6 -7.66 1.41 66.82
CA ASN A 6 -7.46 0.46 65.72
C ASN A 6 -8.28 0.79 64.47
N ARG A 7 -9.46 1.41 64.63
CA ARG A 7 -10.30 1.81 63.49
C ARG A 7 -9.73 3.02 62.75
N TRP A 8 -9.09 3.93 63.46
CA TRP A 8 -8.41 5.08 62.85
C TRP A 8 -7.08 4.70 62.18
N LEU A 9 -6.32 3.75 62.75
CA LEU A 9 -5.11 3.22 62.12
C LEU A 9 -5.41 2.48 60.80
N LEU A 10 -6.50 1.70 60.73
CA LEU A 10 -6.91 1.04 59.49
C LEU A 10 -7.35 2.04 58.41
N ALA A 11 -8.04 3.12 58.77
CA ALA A 11 -8.43 4.16 57.82
C ALA A 11 -7.23 4.93 57.25
N LEU A 12 -6.19 5.15 58.07
CA LEU A 12 -4.97 5.85 57.66
C LEU A 12 -4.07 4.99 56.73
N CYS A 13 -4.07 3.67 56.91
CA CYS A 13 -3.37 2.74 56.01
C CYS A 13 -4.03 2.63 54.62
N VAL A 14 -5.36 2.74 54.52
CA VAL A 14 -6.06 2.69 53.23
C VAL A 14 -5.86 3.98 52.42
N LEU A 15 -5.71 5.13 53.08
CA LEU A 15 -5.45 6.43 52.43
C LEU A 15 -4.02 6.57 51.88
N GLN A 16 -3.04 5.85 52.43
CA GLN A 16 -1.65 5.87 51.95
C GLN A 16 -1.43 5.03 50.66
N LEU A 17 -2.35 4.13 50.31
CA LEU A 17 -2.24 3.27 49.13
C LEU A 17 -2.74 3.93 47.83
N CYS A 18 -3.39 5.11 47.92
CA CYS A 18 -3.95 5.80 46.75
C CYS A 18 -3.12 7.02 46.27
N SER A 19 -1.95 7.28 46.84
CA SER A 19 -1.14 8.48 46.52
C SER A 19 0.17 8.20 45.77
N GLY A 20 0.40 6.97 45.29
CA GLY A 20 1.64 6.59 44.62
C GLY A 20 1.46 6.16 43.17
N CYS A 21 1.59 7.11 42.23
CA CYS A 21 1.99 7.02 40.81
C CYS A 21 1.51 8.32 40.12
N MET A 22 2.27 9.21 39.46
CA MET A 22 3.66 9.29 39.01
C MET A 22 3.96 10.80 38.84
N LEU A 23 4.95 11.31 39.55
CA LEU A 23 5.62 12.57 39.23
C LEU A 23 6.94 12.16 38.58
N PHE A 24 6.99 12.14 37.24
CA PHE A 24 8.25 12.11 36.49
C PHE A 24 8.17 13.09 35.34
N ASN A 25 8.96 14.14 35.46
CA ASN A 25 9.16 15.20 34.49
C ASN A 25 10.59 15.08 33.98
N ARG A 26 10.81 14.79 32.67
CA ARG A 26 11.66 15.59 31.77
C ARG A 26 12.01 14.90 30.42
N HIS A 27 11.67 15.65 29.37
CA HIS A 27 12.41 15.95 28.13
C HIS A 27 12.65 14.94 26.99
N HIS A 28 12.28 15.45 25.79
CA HIS A 28 12.57 15.02 24.39
C HIS A 28 11.74 13.81 23.93
N SER A 29 10.90 13.86 22.88
CA SER A 29 11.03 14.56 21.60
C SER A 29 9.68 14.77 20.90
N ASP A 30 9.67 15.71 19.96
CA ASP A 30 8.54 16.28 19.22
C ASP A 30 7.90 15.36 18.15
N ALA A 31 7.66 14.08 18.46
CA ALA A 31 7.25 13.07 17.45
C ALA A 31 5.95 12.30 17.74
N ASP A 32 5.24 12.62 18.82
CA ASP A 32 4.01 11.91 19.17
C ASP A 32 2.79 12.77 18.83
N ALA A 33 2.20 12.53 17.66
CA ALA A 33 0.76 12.79 17.53
C ALA A 33 0.08 12.05 18.69
N PRO A 34 -0.71 12.74 19.54
CA PRO A 34 -1.20 12.11 20.76
C PRO A 34 -2.07 10.93 20.35
N VAL A 35 -1.69 9.69 20.68
CA VAL A 35 -2.45 8.44 20.45
C VAL A 35 -3.99 8.60 20.48
N PRO A 36 -4.61 9.33 21.45
CA PRO A 36 -6.06 9.58 21.44
C PRO A 36 -6.61 10.38 20.25
N SER A 37 -5.79 11.11 19.48
CA SER A 37 -6.23 11.77 18.24
C SER A 37 -6.31 10.81 17.06
N LEU A 38 -5.42 9.81 16.99
CA LEU A 38 -5.39 8.84 15.89
C LEU A 38 -6.61 7.92 15.94
N GLU A 39 -6.92 7.39 17.12
CA GLU A 39 -8.12 6.57 17.35
C GLU A 39 -9.41 7.34 17.03
N ARG A 40 -9.46 8.65 17.35
CA ARG A 40 -10.59 9.52 17.00
C ARG A 40 -10.72 9.71 15.49
N GLN A 41 -9.62 10.00 14.79
CA GLN A 41 -9.61 10.12 13.33
C GLN A 41 -10.09 8.83 12.67
N PHE A 42 -9.61 7.68 13.15
CA PHE A 42 -10.06 6.39 12.69
C PHE A 42 -11.55 6.15 12.95
N ALA A 43 -12.04 6.44 14.16
CA ALA A 43 -13.46 6.33 14.50
C ALA A 43 -14.34 7.22 13.61
N THR A 44 -13.90 8.45 13.31
CA THR A 44 -14.59 9.35 12.37
C THR A 44 -14.59 8.79 10.95
N ALA A 45 -13.48 8.19 10.50
CA ALA A 45 -13.42 7.53 9.20
C ALA A 45 -14.44 6.38 9.11
N LEU A 46 -14.59 5.58 10.17
CA LEU A 46 -15.61 4.53 10.24
C LEU A 46 -17.04 5.08 10.20
N GLN A 47 -17.28 6.24 10.83
CA GLN A 47 -18.57 6.91 10.75
C GLN A 47 -18.87 7.38 9.31
N PHE A 48 -17.88 7.95 8.61
CA PHE A 48 -18.01 8.31 7.20
C PHE A 48 -18.30 7.10 6.30
N LEU A 49 -17.65 5.96 6.53
CA LEU A 49 -17.98 4.72 5.83
C LEU A 49 -19.44 4.30 6.05
N ARG A 50 -19.95 4.37 7.29
CA ARG A 50 -21.36 4.04 7.59
C ARG A 50 -22.35 4.99 6.91
N GLN A 51 -21.96 6.24 6.69
CA GLN A 51 -22.77 7.25 6.02
C GLN A 51 -22.65 7.19 4.49
N GLY A 52 -21.81 6.31 3.94
CA GLY A 52 -21.51 6.26 2.51
C GLY A 52 -20.60 7.39 2.02
N ASN A 53 -20.03 8.21 2.92
CA ASN A 53 -19.06 9.25 2.57
C ASN A 53 -17.66 8.63 2.43
N GLU A 54 -17.44 7.95 1.32
CA GLU A 54 -16.22 7.16 1.11
C GLU A 54 -15.00 8.01 0.81
N GLN A 55 -15.19 9.19 0.21
CA GLN A 55 -14.11 10.14 -0.02
C GLN A 55 -13.60 10.71 1.31
N GLY A 56 -14.49 11.15 2.20
CA GLY A 56 -14.09 11.62 3.53
C GLY A 56 -13.45 10.50 4.36
N ALA A 57 -13.97 9.28 4.26
CA ALA A 57 -13.35 8.12 4.93
C ALA A 57 -11.94 7.85 4.42
N ARG A 58 -11.73 7.90 3.09
CA ARG A 58 -10.41 7.69 2.47
C ARG A 58 -9.38 8.69 3.00
N GLU A 59 -9.71 9.98 3.00
CA GLU A 59 -8.79 11.04 3.45
C GLU A 59 -8.34 10.83 4.90
N LEU A 60 -9.28 10.46 5.79
CA LEU A 60 -8.94 10.17 7.18
C LEU A 60 -8.16 8.86 7.34
N LEU A 61 -8.49 7.81 6.58
CA LEU A 61 -7.74 6.55 6.61
C LEU A 61 -6.31 6.73 6.09
N GLU A 62 -6.10 7.56 5.07
CA GLU A 62 -4.76 7.90 4.57
C GLU A 62 -3.93 8.59 5.64
N GLN A 63 -4.51 9.53 6.40
CA GLN A 63 -3.84 10.16 7.54
C GLN A 63 -3.48 9.13 8.62
N VAL A 64 -4.40 8.22 8.95
CA VAL A 64 -4.17 7.18 9.96
C VAL A 64 -3.05 6.22 9.57
N VAL A 65 -2.92 5.90 8.28
CA VAL A 65 -1.92 4.97 7.75
C VAL A 65 -0.51 5.60 7.63
N VAL A 66 -0.43 6.93 7.55
CA VAL A 66 0.83 7.69 7.49
C VAL A 66 1.37 8.01 8.88
N ALA A 67 0.50 8.15 9.87
CA ALA A 67 0.87 8.37 11.27
C ALA A 67 1.66 7.18 11.87
N PRO A 68 2.32 7.35 13.04
CA PRO A 68 2.94 6.26 13.77
C PRO A 68 1.97 5.10 13.98
N GLY A 69 2.43 3.89 13.66
CA GLY A 69 1.59 2.69 13.65
C GLY A 69 1.05 2.33 15.03
N LEU A 70 -0.26 2.11 15.12
CA LEU A 70 -0.96 1.63 16.31
C LEU A 70 -1.67 0.32 15.96
N ALA A 71 -1.26 -0.77 16.59
CA ALA A 71 -1.87 -2.08 16.40
C ALA A 71 -3.36 -2.07 16.79
N GLY A 72 -4.22 -2.67 15.96
CA GLY A 72 -5.68 -2.65 16.09
C GLY A 72 -6.36 -1.48 15.38
N VAL A 73 -5.62 -0.41 15.06
CA VAL A 73 -6.14 0.78 14.36
C VAL A 73 -5.52 0.90 12.97
N THR A 74 -4.20 0.96 12.89
CA THR A 74 -3.49 1.16 11.62
C THR A 74 -3.60 -0.04 10.69
N ASP A 75 -3.67 -1.25 11.24
CA ASP A 75 -3.91 -2.49 10.49
C ASP A 75 -5.33 -2.56 9.91
N ASP A 76 -6.36 -2.22 10.69
CA ASP A 76 -7.74 -2.10 10.16
C ASP A 76 -7.82 -0.97 9.11
N ALA A 77 -7.14 0.16 9.37
CA ALA A 77 -7.10 1.28 8.43
C ALA A 77 -6.42 0.89 7.11
N LEU A 78 -5.29 0.18 7.15
CA LEU A 78 -4.61 -0.35 5.96
C LEU A 78 -5.53 -1.25 5.14
N PHE A 79 -6.24 -2.17 5.81
CA PHE A 79 -7.17 -3.08 5.16
C PHE A 79 -8.33 -2.34 4.50
N ARG A 80 -9.00 -1.44 5.23
CA ARG A 80 -10.15 -0.68 4.70
C ARG A 80 -9.74 0.26 3.57
N LEU A 81 -8.62 0.94 3.71
CA LEU A 81 -8.10 1.81 2.67
C LEU A 81 -7.79 1.01 1.40
N ALA A 82 -7.21 -0.19 1.53
CA ALA A 82 -6.96 -1.06 0.39
C ALA A 82 -8.26 -1.38 -0.36
N LEU A 83 -9.35 -1.74 0.35
CA LEU A 83 -10.65 -2.01 -0.27
C LEU A 83 -11.21 -0.78 -1.00
N LEU A 84 -11.08 0.42 -0.42
CA LEU A 84 -11.51 1.66 -1.06
C LEU A 84 -10.71 1.99 -2.32
N LYS A 85 -9.40 1.69 -2.35
CA LYS A 85 -8.56 1.88 -3.55
C LYS A 85 -8.91 0.88 -4.65
N LEU A 86 -9.17 -0.37 -4.27
CA LEU A 86 -9.55 -1.43 -5.21
C LEU A 86 -10.83 -1.11 -5.97
N ARG A 87 -11.83 -0.55 -5.28
CA ARG A 87 -13.12 -0.24 -5.89
C ARG A 87 -13.03 0.90 -6.90
N ASP A 88 -12.28 1.96 -6.59
CA ASP A 88 -12.35 3.22 -7.35
C ASP A 88 -11.24 3.36 -8.41
N GLY A 89 -10.16 2.56 -8.33
CA GLY A 89 -8.92 2.83 -9.09
C GLY A 89 -8.62 1.94 -10.30
N GLY A 90 -9.48 0.98 -10.66
CA GLY A 90 -9.20 0.07 -11.79
C GLY A 90 -7.85 -0.66 -11.64
N GLU A 91 -7.01 -0.68 -12.69
CA GLU A 91 -5.66 -1.28 -12.62
C GLU A 91 -4.76 -0.60 -11.58
N LYS A 92 -4.79 0.74 -11.50
CA LYS A 92 -3.99 1.51 -10.53
C LYS A 92 -4.46 1.25 -9.09
N GLY A 93 -5.77 1.22 -8.88
CA GLY A 93 -6.39 0.85 -7.61
C GLY A 93 -6.05 -0.57 -7.19
N GLY A 94 -5.96 -1.50 -8.15
CA GLY A 94 -5.43 -2.85 -7.98
C GLY A 94 -4.02 -2.86 -7.37
N GLN A 95 -3.11 -2.08 -7.96
CA GLN A 95 -1.72 -1.96 -7.50
C GLN A 95 -1.61 -1.29 -6.13
N GLU A 96 -2.32 -0.17 -5.93
CA GLU A 96 -2.35 0.54 -4.65
C GLU A 96 -2.92 -0.34 -3.54
N GLY A 97 -4.05 -0.99 -3.80
CA GLY A 97 -4.68 -1.94 -2.86
C GLY A 97 -3.75 -3.10 -2.53
N TYR A 98 -3.08 -3.69 -3.52
CA TYR A 98 -2.08 -4.74 -3.27
C TYR A 98 -0.93 -4.24 -2.39
N SER A 99 -0.40 -3.04 -2.66
CA SER A 99 0.71 -2.48 -1.88
C SER A 99 0.35 -2.28 -0.41
N LEU A 100 -0.89 -1.84 -0.13
CA LEU A 100 -1.40 -1.65 1.22
C LEU A 100 -1.59 -2.99 1.95
N LEU A 101 -2.11 -4.02 1.28
CA LEU A 101 -2.26 -5.35 1.87
C LEU A 101 -0.92 -6.06 2.07
N ALA A 102 0.04 -5.87 1.17
CA ALA A 102 1.41 -6.36 1.35
C ALA A 102 2.09 -5.69 2.55
N ARG A 103 1.87 -4.37 2.73
CA ARG A 103 2.33 -3.62 3.90
C ARG A 103 1.70 -4.14 5.19
N LEU A 104 0.37 -4.36 5.18
CA LEU A 104 -0.37 -4.95 6.30
C LEU A 104 0.24 -6.30 6.74
N ALA A 105 0.46 -7.21 5.79
CA ALA A 105 1.04 -8.52 6.10
C ALA A 105 2.49 -8.46 6.62
N LYS A 106 3.24 -7.43 6.24
CA LYS A 106 4.62 -7.21 6.68
C LYS A 106 4.71 -6.57 8.06
N GLU A 107 3.92 -5.52 8.30
CA GLU A 107 3.98 -4.71 9.52
C GLU A 107 3.13 -5.30 10.66
N TYR A 108 2.05 -6.01 10.34
CA TYR A 108 1.10 -6.55 11.31
C TYR A 108 0.77 -8.03 11.03
N PRO A 109 1.76 -8.95 11.11
CA PRO A 109 1.56 -10.35 10.73
C PRO A 109 0.49 -11.07 11.58
N ASP A 110 0.33 -10.69 12.85
CA ASP A 110 -0.62 -11.29 13.79
C ASP A 110 -2.02 -10.65 13.76
N SER A 111 -2.23 -9.65 12.89
CA SER A 111 -3.54 -9.01 12.75
C SER A 111 -4.57 -9.93 12.12
N ILE A 112 -5.80 -9.90 12.64
CA ILE A 112 -6.95 -10.58 12.03
C ILE A 112 -7.14 -10.13 10.58
N TRP A 113 -6.89 -8.86 10.28
CA TRP A 113 -7.01 -8.31 8.93
C TRP A 113 -5.95 -8.85 7.97
N THR A 114 -4.77 -9.20 8.46
CA THR A 114 -3.74 -9.89 7.66
C THR A 114 -4.21 -11.27 7.24
N HIS A 115 -4.78 -12.03 8.17
CA HIS A 115 -5.33 -13.36 7.87
C HIS A 115 -6.53 -13.28 6.94
N GLN A 116 -7.47 -12.37 7.19
CA GLN A 116 -8.67 -12.20 6.37
C GLN A 116 -8.34 -11.72 4.95
N SER A 117 -7.31 -10.90 4.78
CA SER A 117 -6.93 -10.35 3.48
C SER A 117 -5.98 -11.25 2.68
N ALA A 118 -5.52 -12.38 3.22
CA ALA A 118 -4.53 -13.24 2.58
C ALA A 118 -4.96 -13.75 1.19
N ALA A 119 -6.21 -14.20 1.04
CA ALA A 119 -6.72 -14.69 -0.24
C ALA A 119 -6.79 -13.55 -1.28
N LEU A 120 -7.26 -12.37 -0.86
CA LEU A 120 -7.33 -11.19 -1.71
C LEU A 120 -5.94 -10.73 -2.14
N THR A 121 -4.97 -10.70 -1.22
CA THR A 121 -3.58 -10.36 -1.50
C THR A 121 -2.98 -11.29 -2.55
N ARG A 122 -3.19 -12.61 -2.43
CA ARG A 122 -2.74 -13.60 -3.42
C ARG A 122 -3.38 -13.38 -4.78
N TYR A 123 -4.70 -13.13 -4.81
CA TYR A 123 -5.42 -12.83 -6.04
C TYR A 123 -4.84 -11.60 -6.73
N LEU A 124 -4.67 -10.49 -6.01
CA LEU A 124 -4.11 -9.24 -6.56
C LEU A 124 -2.67 -9.39 -7.04
N SER A 125 -1.84 -10.16 -6.33
CA SER A 125 -0.48 -10.45 -6.80
C SER A 125 -0.47 -11.22 -8.14
N SER A 126 -1.49 -12.05 -8.38
CA SER A 126 -1.61 -12.84 -9.59
C SER A 126 -2.13 -12.00 -10.75
N THR A 127 -3.09 -11.12 -10.50
CA THR A 127 -3.60 -10.20 -11.52
C THR A 127 -2.55 -9.17 -11.94
N GLN A 128 -1.72 -8.68 -11.01
CA GLN A 128 -0.61 -7.79 -11.33
C GLN A 128 0.39 -8.44 -12.31
N LYS A 129 0.81 -9.68 -12.03
CA LYS A 129 1.67 -10.45 -12.95
C LYS A 129 1.05 -10.64 -14.32
N LEU A 130 -0.27 -10.85 -14.38
CA LEU A 130 -0.99 -10.97 -15.65
C LEU A 130 -0.95 -9.67 -16.46
N PHE A 131 -1.17 -8.52 -15.82
CA PHE A 131 -1.08 -7.22 -16.49
C PHE A 131 0.33 -6.92 -16.98
N GLU A 132 1.35 -7.23 -16.19
CA GLU A 132 2.76 -7.12 -16.61
C GLU A 132 3.04 -7.98 -17.85
N LYS A 133 2.61 -9.25 -17.85
CA LYS A 133 2.73 -10.13 -19.02
C LYS A 133 1.96 -9.63 -20.24
N GLN A 134 0.79 -9.03 -20.04
CA GLN A 134 0.03 -8.46 -21.14
C GLN A 134 0.75 -7.26 -21.77
N ARG A 135 1.38 -6.40 -20.96
CA ARG A 135 2.19 -5.26 -21.45
C ARG A 135 3.42 -5.76 -22.21
N GLU A 136 4.18 -6.70 -21.65
CA GLU A 136 5.32 -7.34 -22.32
C GLU A 136 4.91 -7.90 -23.68
N THR A 137 3.78 -8.62 -23.74
CA THR A 137 3.28 -9.22 -24.99
C THR A 137 2.93 -8.16 -26.03
N ARG A 138 2.37 -7.01 -25.63
CA ARG A 138 2.09 -5.90 -26.57
C ARG A 138 3.38 -5.31 -27.12
N THR A 139 4.36 -5.02 -26.26
CA THR A 139 5.67 -4.51 -26.66
C THR A 139 6.39 -5.46 -27.62
N VAL A 140 6.38 -6.77 -27.34
CA VAL A 140 6.98 -7.78 -28.22
C VAL A 140 6.29 -7.82 -29.59
N ARG A 141 4.96 -7.70 -29.64
CA ARG A 141 4.22 -7.64 -30.91
C ARG A 141 4.58 -6.40 -31.73
N GLU A 142 4.68 -5.24 -31.09
CA GLU A 142 5.06 -3.98 -31.73
C GLU A 142 6.48 -4.06 -32.31
N LEU A 143 7.43 -4.58 -31.53
CA LEU A 143 8.81 -4.80 -31.98
C LEU A 143 8.88 -5.79 -33.16
N ASN A 144 8.11 -6.88 -33.11
CA ASN A 144 8.07 -7.85 -34.19
C ASN A 144 7.49 -7.25 -35.49
N LEU A 145 6.44 -6.44 -35.39
CA LEU A 145 5.89 -5.70 -36.54
C LEU A 145 6.91 -4.73 -37.13
N TYR A 146 7.64 -4.02 -36.28
CA TYR A 146 8.71 -3.12 -36.69
C TYR A 146 9.82 -3.88 -37.44
N LEU A 147 10.37 -4.93 -36.82
CA LEU A 147 11.42 -5.77 -37.41
C LEU A 147 10.96 -6.45 -38.71
N SER A 148 9.69 -6.81 -38.81
CA SER A 148 9.12 -7.39 -40.03
C SER A 148 9.08 -6.38 -41.19
N ARG A 149 8.82 -5.09 -40.90
CA ARG A 149 8.88 -4.02 -41.90
C ARG A 149 10.31 -3.74 -42.33
N GLU A 150 11.22 -3.61 -41.37
CA GLU A 150 12.65 -3.37 -41.63
C GLU A 150 13.27 -4.52 -42.44
N ASN A 151 12.96 -5.78 -42.11
CA ASN A 151 13.40 -6.93 -42.90
C ASN A 151 12.89 -6.89 -44.35
N LYS A 152 11.65 -6.45 -44.59
CA LYS A 152 11.12 -6.29 -45.95
C LYS A 152 11.86 -5.19 -46.71
N GLU A 153 12.11 -4.06 -46.06
CA GLU A 153 12.84 -2.94 -46.65
C GLU A 153 14.29 -3.31 -47.00
N LEU A 154 15.00 -3.96 -46.08
CA LEU A 154 16.36 -4.44 -46.30
C LEU A 154 16.43 -5.41 -47.49
N ARG A 155 15.47 -6.33 -47.61
CA ARG A 155 15.39 -7.23 -48.78
C ARG A 155 15.24 -6.45 -50.09
N LEU A 156 14.36 -5.45 -50.13
CA LEU A 156 14.18 -4.60 -51.31
C LEU A 156 15.46 -3.81 -51.63
N ASN A 157 16.16 -3.29 -50.62
CA ASN A 157 17.41 -2.55 -50.82
C ASN A 157 18.54 -3.47 -51.31
N ILE A 158 18.64 -4.70 -50.78
CA ILE A 158 19.57 -5.71 -51.29
C ILE A 158 19.28 -6.03 -52.76
N GLU A 159 18.01 -6.19 -53.14
CA GLU A 159 17.63 -6.43 -54.53
C GLU A 159 17.98 -5.26 -55.45
N LYS A 160 17.78 -4.01 -55.00
CA LYS A 160 18.19 -2.82 -55.76
C LYS A 160 19.70 -2.76 -55.94
N LEU A 161 20.48 -3.01 -54.89
CA LEU A 161 21.94 -3.01 -54.96
C LEU A 161 22.45 -4.08 -55.93
N LYS A 162 21.90 -5.29 -55.90
CA LYS A 162 22.26 -6.35 -56.86
C LYS A 162 22.01 -5.94 -58.32
N LYS A 163 20.92 -5.22 -58.58
CA LYS A 163 20.62 -4.70 -59.93
C LYS A 163 21.63 -3.63 -60.36
N LEU A 164 21.98 -2.72 -59.45
CA LEU A 164 22.99 -1.69 -59.72
C LEU A 164 24.38 -2.28 -59.99
N ASP A 165 24.79 -3.28 -59.22
CA ASP A 165 26.07 -3.97 -59.44
C ASP A 165 26.11 -4.63 -60.84
N LEU A 166 25.02 -5.29 -61.26
CA LEU A 166 24.90 -5.86 -62.60
C LEU A 166 24.99 -4.80 -63.70
N GLU A 167 24.35 -3.64 -63.52
CA GLU A 167 24.43 -2.53 -64.48
C GLU A 167 25.84 -1.94 -64.59
N LEU A 168 26.55 -1.83 -63.46
CA LEU A 168 27.94 -1.37 -63.43
C LEU A 168 28.89 -2.35 -64.13
N ASP A 169 28.74 -3.65 -63.87
CA ASP A 169 29.53 -4.69 -64.55
C ASP A 169 29.31 -4.68 -66.07
N LEU A 170 28.07 -4.49 -66.52
CA LEU A 170 27.75 -4.38 -67.94
C LEU A 170 28.35 -3.12 -68.58
N LYS A 171 28.42 -2.01 -67.85
CA LYS A 171 29.07 -0.77 -68.32
C LYS A 171 30.59 -0.92 -68.38
N ASN A 172 31.22 -1.54 -67.39
CA ASN A 172 32.68 -1.72 -67.34
C ASN A 172 33.21 -2.69 -68.41
N ARG A 173 32.34 -3.53 -68.99
CA ARG A 173 32.69 -4.48 -70.07
C ARG A 173 32.50 -3.91 -71.48
N ARG A 174 31.93 -2.70 -71.63
CA ARG A 174 31.82 -1.99 -72.90
C ARG A 174 32.91 -0.93 -73.01
#